data_AF-A0AAC9R6Y9-F1
#
_entry.id   AF-A0AAC9R6Y9-F1
#
_cell.length_a   1.000
_cell.length_b   1.000
_cell.length_c   1.000
_cell.angle_alpha   90.00
_cell.angle_beta   90.00
_cell.angle_gamma   90.00
#
_symmetry.space_group_name_H-M   'P 1'
#
loop_
_entity.id
_entity.type
_entity.pdbx_description
1 polymer ?
#
loop_
_entity_poly.entity_id
_entity_poly.type
_entity_poly.pdbx_seq_one_letter_code
_entity_poly.pdbx_strand_id
1 'polypeptide(L)'
;MIGKKLKEYRLSLGVTGETLAGLAGIKRSWLSQIENEKKYPPVDTFMNIVNAIAKISPLSDKNANEILTEERYEDFRKLVTLEFEDYSIPYSEIEKMGYDFTSDYAVLYSGTYLFFGYIDDYDSIEIKEKKIEEDIREYFFNEYKDPEHNVQNLVDKHLIESDKNGIRAPLYKIEEITIPLYEWWYNHILKDFYDTFNTGIVVTSEEMTIFGALMSLVSSDGTFTPYSSEDITNIPKSLLNEKTVIFDISYIKDKNLKLTLDGRPLSNSEIDMMDVSVSAIRYKRERK
;
A
#
# COMPACT_ATOMS: atom_id res chain seq x y z
N MET A 1 -21.72 -20.60 0.12
CA MET A 1 -21.84 -19.18 0.50
C MET A 1 -20.56 -18.42 0.17
N ILE A 2 -19.41 -19.01 0.48
CA ILE A 2 -18.12 -18.35 0.32
C ILE A 2 -17.89 -17.91 -1.13
N GLY A 3 -18.18 -18.80 -2.08
CA GLY A 3 -18.03 -18.54 -3.50
C GLY A 3 -18.83 -17.34 -3.99
N LYS A 4 -20.10 -17.23 -3.59
CA LYS A 4 -20.97 -16.11 -3.97
C LYS A 4 -20.45 -14.77 -3.44
N LYS A 5 -20.03 -14.69 -2.18
CA LYS A 5 -19.45 -13.46 -1.61
C LYS A 5 -18.15 -13.05 -2.31
N LEU A 6 -17.24 -14.00 -2.57
CA LEU A 6 -16.02 -13.71 -3.34
C LEU A 6 -16.36 -13.15 -4.73
N LYS A 7 -17.40 -13.69 -5.38
CA LYS A 7 -17.91 -13.20 -6.66
C LYS A 7 -18.48 -11.78 -6.55
N GLU A 8 -19.22 -11.47 -5.48
CA GLU A 8 -19.79 -10.14 -5.23
C GLU A 8 -18.67 -9.08 -5.09
N TYR A 9 -17.64 -9.36 -4.28
CA TYR A 9 -16.48 -8.48 -4.18
C TYR A 9 -15.79 -8.26 -5.53
N ARG A 10 -15.51 -9.34 -6.28
CA ARG A 10 -14.90 -9.22 -7.61
C ARG A 10 -15.74 -8.35 -8.56
N LEU A 11 -17.06 -8.57 -8.60
CA LEU A 11 -17.97 -7.83 -9.46
C LEU A 11 -18.06 -6.35 -9.04
N SER A 12 -18.04 -6.07 -7.74
CA SER A 12 -18.02 -4.69 -7.23
C SER A 12 -16.77 -3.90 -7.66
N LEU A 13 -15.66 -4.59 -7.93
CA LEU A 13 -14.43 -4.01 -8.43
C LEU A 13 -14.39 -3.92 -9.97
N GLY A 14 -15.41 -4.43 -10.67
CA GLY A 14 -15.42 -4.47 -12.14
C GLY A 14 -14.38 -5.42 -12.74
N VAL A 15 -13.80 -6.32 -11.94
CA VAL A 15 -12.66 -7.17 -12.35
C VAL A 15 -13.14 -8.47 -12.99
N THR A 16 -12.47 -8.90 -14.05
CA THR A 16 -12.80 -10.18 -14.72
C THR A 16 -12.37 -11.38 -13.86
N GLY A 17 -13.04 -12.52 -14.04
CA GLY A 17 -12.61 -13.77 -13.38
C GLY A 17 -11.22 -14.25 -13.82
N GLU A 18 -10.74 -13.83 -14.99
CA GLU A 18 -9.37 -14.15 -15.44
C GLU A 18 -8.35 -13.34 -14.62
N THR A 19 -8.59 -12.04 -14.50
CA THR A 19 -7.73 -11.10 -13.76
C THR A 19 -7.61 -11.52 -12.29
N LEU A 20 -8.73 -11.75 -11.59
CA LEU A 20 -8.67 -12.12 -10.18
C LEU A 20 -7.98 -13.48 -9.98
N ALA A 21 -8.24 -14.45 -10.87
CA ALA A 21 -7.60 -15.76 -10.78
C ALA A 21 -6.08 -15.65 -10.96
N GLY A 22 -5.62 -14.83 -11.91
CA GLY A 22 -4.20 -14.54 -12.11
C GLY A 22 -3.55 -13.92 -10.87
N LEU A 23 -4.19 -12.91 -10.27
CA LEU A 23 -3.70 -12.26 -9.05
C LEU A 23 -3.64 -13.20 -7.84
N ALA A 24 -4.61 -14.11 -7.71
CA ALA A 24 -4.66 -15.11 -6.64
C ALA A 24 -3.78 -16.35 -6.92
N GLY A 25 -3.09 -16.42 -8.07
CA GLY A 25 -2.23 -17.56 -8.42
C GLY A 25 -2.98 -18.85 -8.74
N ILE A 26 -4.22 -18.76 -9.23
CA ILE A 26 -5.09 -19.91 -9.51
C ILE A 26 -5.62 -19.91 -10.95
N LYS A 27 -6.14 -21.06 -11.41
CA LYS A 27 -6.76 -21.17 -12.73
C LYS A 27 -8.14 -20.51 -12.72
N ARG A 28 -8.47 -19.73 -13.76
CA ARG A 28 -9.80 -19.11 -13.95
C ARG A 28 -10.96 -20.12 -13.94
N SER A 29 -10.76 -21.32 -14.49
CA SER A 29 -11.78 -22.38 -14.43
C SER A 29 -12.04 -22.86 -13.00
N TRP A 30 -11.04 -22.84 -12.13
CA TRP A 30 -11.18 -23.20 -10.72
C TRP A 30 -11.84 -22.08 -9.92
N LEU A 31 -11.45 -20.82 -10.13
CA LEU A 31 -12.17 -19.67 -9.55
C LEU A 31 -13.66 -19.70 -9.92
N SER A 32 -13.99 -19.98 -11.18
CA SER A 32 -15.38 -20.12 -11.63
C SER A 32 -16.12 -21.26 -10.91
N GLN A 33 -15.46 -22.39 -10.63
CA GLN A 33 -16.08 -23.46 -9.84
C GLN A 33 -16.33 -23.03 -8.39
N ILE A 34 -15.41 -22.26 -7.81
CA ILE A 34 -15.56 -21.69 -6.46
C ILE A 34 -16.72 -20.70 -6.42
N GLU A 35 -16.70 -19.68 -7.29
CA GLU A 35 -17.71 -18.61 -7.33
C GLU A 35 -19.15 -19.09 -7.57
N ASN A 36 -19.30 -20.27 -8.20
CA ASN A 36 -20.60 -20.89 -8.45
C ASN A 36 -20.93 -22.00 -7.44
N GLU A 37 -20.23 -22.07 -6.30
CA GLU A 37 -20.45 -23.03 -5.21
C GLU A 37 -20.35 -24.50 -5.66
N LYS A 38 -19.62 -24.76 -6.74
CA LYS A 38 -19.37 -26.13 -7.25
C LYS A 38 -18.19 -26.80 -6.57
N LYS A 39 -17.26 -26.01 -6.03
CA LYS A 39 -16.10 -26.45 -5.27
C LYS A 39 -15.80 -25.47 -4.15
N TYR A 40 -15.20 -25.98 -3.08
CA TYR A 40 -14.69 -25.16 -1.98
C TYR A 40 -13.16 -25.04 -2.08
N PRO A 41 -12.60 -23.84 -1.92
CA PRO A 41 -11.15 -23.66 -1.90
C PRO A 41 -10.55 -24.20 -0.58
N PRO A 42 -9.31 -24.71 -0.59
CA PRO A 42 -8.51 -24.81 0.62
C PRO A 42 -8.33 -23.43 1.29
N VAL A 43 -8.03 -23.41 2.59
CA VAL A 43 -7.82 -22.17 3.36
C VAL A 43 -6.81 -21.25 2.67
N ASP A 44 -5.64 -21.76 2.27
CA ASP A 44 -4.61 -20.96 1.60
C ASP A 44 -5.12 -20.34 0.29
N THR A 45 -5.93 -21.06 -0.47
CA THR A 45 -6.53 -20.54 -1.70
C THR A 45 -7.56 -19.47 -1.40
N PHE A 46 -8.41 -19.67 -0.39
CA PHE A 46 -9.34 -18.66 0.08
C PHE A 46 -8.59 -17.38 0.48
N MET A 47 -7.52 -17.51 1.27
CA MET A 47 -6.68 -16.39 1.70
C MET A 47 -6.00 -15.70 0.51
N ASN A 48 -5.52 -16.45 -0.48
CA ASN A 48 -4.94 -15.87 -1.70
C ASN A 48 -5.96 -15.04 -2.49
N ILE A 49 -7.21 -15.48 -2.58
CA ILE A 49 -8.27 -14.73 -3.24
C ILE A 49 -8.60 -13.45 -2.43
N VAL A 50 -8.72 -13.55 -1.10
CA VAL A 50 -8.95 -12.38 -0.23
C VAL A 50 -7.81 -11.37 -0.37
N ASN A 51 -6.56 -11.82 -0.32
CA ASN A 51 -5.38 -10.98 -0.52
C ASN A 51 -5.39 -10.30 -1.89
N ALA A 52 -5.75 -11.03 -2.95
CA ALA A 52 -5.83 -10.48 -4.29
C ALA A 52 -6.90 -9.39 -4.40
N ILE A 53 -8.09 -9.60 -3.81
CA ILE A 53 -9.17 -8.61 -3.76
C ILE A 53 -8.72 -7.38 -2.97
N ALA A 54 -8.16 -7.57 -1.77
CA ALA A 54 -7.73 -6.47 -0.90
C ALA A 54 -6.66 -5.59 -1.57
N LYS A 55 -5.67 -6.20 -2.22
CA LYS A 55 -4.58 -5.47 -2.91
C LYS A 55 -5.06 -4.58 -4.05
N ILE A 56 -6.14 -4.97 -4.72
CA ILE A 56 -6.68 -4.23 -5.86
C ILE A 56 -7.88 -3.34 -5.51
N SER A 57 -8.23 -3.24 -4.23
CA SER A 57 -9.40 -2.45 -3.82
C SER A 57 -9.02 -0.99 -3.55
N PRO A 58 -9.80 -0.01 -4.06
CA PRO A 58 -9.44 1.41 -4.00
C PRO A 58 -9.91 2.10 -2.71
N LEU A 59 -9.53 3.37 -2.55
CA LEU A 59 -10.18 4.26 -1.59
C LEU A 59 -11.66 4.44 -1.96
N SER A 60 -12.49 4.67 -0.95
CA SER A 60 -13.90 4.99 -1.08
C SER A 60 -14.37 5.78 0.14
N ASP A 61 -15.55 6.39 0.06
CA ASP A 61 -16.14 7.11 1.19
C ASP A 61 -16.26 6.27 2.47
N LYS A 62 -16.27 4.93 2.34
CA LYS A 62 -16.36 4.00 3.47
C LYS A 62 -15.06 3.88 4.28
N ASN A 63 -13.91 4.09 3.64
CA ASN A 63 -12.60 3.81 4.24
C ASN A 63 -11.68 5.03 4.27
N ALA A 64 -11.97 6.07 3.49
CA ALA A 64 -11.09 7.21 3.33
C ALA A 64 -10.78 7.92 4.66
N ASN A 65 -11.78 8.09 5.55
CA ASN A 65 -11.55 8.76 6.83
C ASN A 65 -10.67 7.94 7.80
N GLU A 66 -10.60 6.62 7.64
CA GLU A 66 -9.75 5.75 8.46
C GLU A 66 -8.32 5.66 7.90
N ILE A 67 -8.15 5.90 6.61
CA ILE A 67 -6.87 5.78 5.90
C ILE A 67 -6.19 7.15 5.78
N LEU A 68 -6.91 8.18 5.35
CA LEU A 68 -6.42 9.54 5.17
C LEU A 68 -6.58 10.29 6.50
N THR A 69 -5.63 10.08 7.40
CA THR A 69 -5.60 10.70 8.74
C THR A 69 -4.54 11.80 8.81
N GLU A 70 -4.68 12.71 9.77
CA GLU A 70 -3.66 13.75 10.02
C GLU A 70 -2.28 13.15 10.31
N GLU A 71 -2.21 12.09 11.11
CA GLU A 71 -0.96 11.39 11.44
C GLU A 71 -0.24 10.91 10.16
N ARG A 72 -0.98 10.31 9.23
CA ARG A 72 -0.41 9.84 7.96
C ARG A 72 -0.12 10.97 6.99
N TYR A 73 -0.88 12.06 7.05
CA TYR A 73 -0.56 13.27 6.31
C TYR A 73 0.80 13.83 6.76
N GLU A 74 1.05 13.91 8.08
CA GLU A 74 2.32 14.36 8.63
C GLU A 74 3.49 13.47 8.19
N ASP A 75 3.29 12.15 8.11
CA ASP A 75 4.31 11.22 7.62
C ASP A 75 4.56 11.36 6.12
N PHE A 76 3.50 11.41 5.31
CA PHE A 76 3.55 11.69 3.88
C PHE A 76 4.30 12.99 3.61
N ARG A 77 3.97 14.05 4.34
CA ARG A 77 4.51 15.40 4.15
C ARG A 77 6.03 15.47 4.36
N LYS A 78 6.60 14.64 5.22
CA LYS A 78 8.06 14.53 5.44
C LYS A 78 8.81 14.03 4.20
N LEU A 79 8.13 13.30 3.33
CA LEU A 79 8.69 12.69 2.12
C LEU A 79 8.38 13.50 0.86
N VAL A 80 7.61 14.59 1.00
CA VAL A 80 7.27 15.50 -0.09
C VAL A 80 8.38 16.52 -0.33
N THR A 81 8.79 16.66 -1.59
CA THR A 81 9.72 17.69 -2.05
C THR A 81 9.08 18.54 -3.14
N LEU A 82 9.57 19.77 -3.29
CA LEU A 82 9.14 20.73 -4.29
C LEU A 82 10.26 20.98 -5.30
N GLU A 83 9.91 20.97 -6.57
CA GLU A 83 10.77 21.42 -7.66
C GLU A 83 10.10 22.61 -8.35
N PHE A 84 10.83 23.70 -8.57
CA PHE A 84 10.32 24.88 -9.27
C PHE A 84 10.86 24.88 -10.69
N GLU A 85 9.99 25.10 -11.69
CA GLU A 85 10.45 25.31 -13.06
C GLU A 85 10.95 26.75 -13.21
N ASP A 86 12.27 26.89 -13.43
CA ASP A 86 12.88 28.19 -13.67
C ASP A 86 12.74 28.54 -15.16
N TYR A 87 11.63 29.18 -15.51
CA TYR A 87 11.49 29.78 -16.83
C TYR A 87 12.45 30.96 -16.94
N SER A 88 13.61 30.71 -17.56
CA SER A 88 14.66 31.72 -17.84
C SER A 88 14.22 32.74 -18.92
N ILE A 89 13.04 33.34 -18.79
CA ILE A 89 12.57 34.41 -19.67
C ILE A 89 12.81 35.76 -18.96
N PRO A 90 13.56 36.69 -19.56
CA PRO A 90 13.79 38.00 -18.94
C PRO A 90 12.47 38.76 -18.70
N TYR A 91 12.34 39.34 -17.51
CA TYR A 91 11.16 40.11 -17.05
C TYR A 91 10.61 41.12 -18.10
N SER A 92 11.51 41.76 -18.84
CA SER A 92 11.18 42.79 -19.84
C SER A 92 10.55 42.27 -21.14
N GLU A 93 10.60 40.96 -21.38
CA GLU A 93 9.92 40.31 -22.51
C GLU A 93 8.53 39.79 -22.12
N ILE A 94 8.36 39.31 -20.88
CA ILE A 94 7.10 38.79 -20.34
C ILE A 94 6.05 39.89 -20.18
N GLU A 95 6.45 41.05 -19.63
CA GLU A 95 5.57 42.21 -19.41
C GLU A 95 4.94 42.74 -20.71
N LYS A 96 5.61 42.54 -21.85
CA LYS A 96 5.10 42.90 -23.19
C LYS A 96 4.09 41.90 -23.76
N MET A 97 4.05 40.68 -23.22
CA MET A 97 3.18 39.60 -23.69
C MET A 97 1.85 39.54 -22.94
N GLY A 98 1.68 40.28 -21.83
CA GLY A 98 0.42 40.39 -21.10
C GLY A 98 0.02 39.12 -20.33
N TYR A 99 0.99 38.29 -19.95
CA TYR A 99 0.77 37.10 -19.10
C TYR A 99 0.82 37.47 -17.61
N ASP A 100 -0.01 36.80 -16.80
CA ASP A 100 0.11 36.80 -15.35
C ASP A 100 1.43 36.12 -14.94
N PHE A 101 2.16 36.72 -14.01
CA PHE A 101 3.41 36.17 -13.48
C PHE A 101 3.09 35.01 -12.54
N THR A 102 3.18 33.78 -13.04
CA THR A 102 3.08 32.58 -12.20
C THR A 102 4.33 31.74 -12.31
N SER A 103 4.87 31.31 -11.18
CA SER A 103 5.88 30.26 -11.12
C SER A 103 5.21 28.89 -10.98
N ASP A 104 5.67 27.93 -11.77
CA ASP A 104 5.21 26.55 -11.74
C ASP A 104 6.04 25.77 -10.72
N TYR A 105 5.38 24.90 -9.94
CA TYR A 105 6.07 23.96 -9.07
C TYR A 105 5.51 22.55 -9.23
N ALA A 106 6.40 21.57 -9.17
CA ALA A 106 6.07 20.16 -9.10
C ALA A 106 6.12 19.68 -7.65
N VAL A 107 5.14 18.87 -7.26
CA VAL A 107 5.14 18.14 -5.99
C VAL A 107 5.58 16.72 -6.26
N LEU A 108 6.64 16.29 -5.58
CA LEU A 108 7.18 14.94 -5.68
C LEU A 108 7.08 14.24 -4.33
N TYR A 109 6.77 12.95 -4.33
CA TYR A 109 6.85 12.07 -3.18
C TYR A 109 7.95 11.04 -3.42
N SER A 110 9.00 11.07 -2.59
CA SER A 110 10.16 10.16 -2.73
C SER A 110 10.71 10.13 -4.18
N GLY A 111 10.81 11.31 -4.81
CA GLY A 111 11.26 11.48 -6.20
C GLY A 111 10.25 11.07 -7.29
N THR A 112 9.05 10.62 -6.90
CA THR A 112 7.94 10.34 -7.83
C THR A 112 7.05 11.57 -7.96
N TYR A 113 6.89 12.05 -9.19
CA TYR A 113 5.96 13.14 -9.51
C TYR A 113 4.52 12.80 -9.10
N LEU A 114 3.87 13.72 -8.39
CA LEU A 114 2.46 13.66 -8.02
C LEU A 114 1.61 14.61 -8.89
N PHE A 115 1.80 15.92 -8.73
CA PHE A 115 1.04 16.95 -9.43
C PHE A 115 1.84 18.25 -9.61
N PHE A 116 1.35 19.14 -10.47
CA PHE A 116 1.87 20.50 -10.67
C PHE A 116 0.91 21.52 -10.06
N GLY A 117 1.46 22.59 -9.50
CA GLY A 117 0.70 23.74 -9.04
C GLY A 117 1.30 25.06 -9.54
N TYR A 118 0.58 26.14 -9.26
CA TYR A 118 0.90 27.48 -9.75
C TYR A 118 0.85 28.48 -8.59
N ILE A 119 1.91 29.27 -8.42
CA ILE A 119 1.96 30.38 -7.47
C ILE A 119 2.06 31.71 -8.20
N ASP A 120 1.37 32.74 -7.70
CA ASP A 120 1.48 34.10 -8.23
C ASP A 120 2.80 34.72 -7.73
N ASP A 121 3.64 35.24 -8.62
CA ASP A 121 4.94 35.77 -8.22
C ASP A 121 4.83 37.05 -7.38
N TYR A 122 3.72 37.78 -7.47
CA TYR A 122 3.45 38.98 -6.67
C TYR A 122 3.11 38.66 -5.21
N ASP A 123 2.74 37.42 -4.89
CA ASP A 123 2.46 37.00 -3.53
C ASP A 123 3.71 37.04 -2.65
N SER A 124 3.52 37.36 -1.37
CA SER A 124 4.60 37.25 -0.40
C SER A 124 5.01 35.78 -0.23
N ILE A 125 6.25 35.55 0.23
CA ILE A 125 6.76 34.20 0.48
C ILE A 125 5.82 33.42 1.41
N GLU A 126 5.32 34.06 2.47
CA GLU A 126 4.38 33.45 3.42
C GLU A 126 3.06 33.01 2.76
N ILE A 127 2.53 33.81 1.83
CA ILE A 127 1.31 33.47 1.07
C ILE A 127 1.59 32.29 0.14
N LYS A 128 2.72 32.29 -0.56
CA LYS A 128 3.15 31.20 -1.45
C LYS A 128 3.28 29.88 -0.69
N GLU A 129 4.01 29.89 0.42
CA GLU A 129 4.20 28.70 1.28
C GLU A 129 2.86 28.15 1.79
N LYS A 130 1.95 29.03 2.24
CA LYS A 130 0.62 28.63 2.70
C LYS A 130 -0.21 27.99 1.60
N LYS A 131 -0.19 28.57 0.39
CA LYS A 131 -0.92 28.05 -0.77
C LYS A 131 -0.40 26.67 -1.19
N ILE A 132 0.93 26.52 -1.28
CA ILE A 132 1.54 25.23 -1.61
C ILE A 132 1.16 24.16 -0.57
N GLU A 133 1.19 24.51 0.71
CA GLU A 133 0.79 23.58 1.78
C GLU A 133 -0.71 23.21 1.69
N GLU A 134 -1.57 24.18 1.38
CA GLU A 134 -3.01 23.94 1.14
C GLU A 134 -3.21 22.99 -0.05
N ASP A 135 -2.47 23.16 -1.15
CA ASP A 135 -2.59 22.30 -2.34
C ASP A 135 -2.09 20.87 -2.07
N ILE A 136 -0.96 20.70 -1.35
CA ILE A 136 -0.46 19.37 -0.93
C ILE A 136 -1.48 18.67 -0.03
N ARG A 137 -2.09 19.42 0.90
CA ARG A 137 -3.10 18.91 1.81
C ARG A 137 -4.37 18.52 1.09
N GLU A 138 -4.86 19.36 0.20
CA GLU A 138 -6.05 19.09 -0.60
C GLU A 138 -5.85 17.83 -1.44
N TYR A 139 -4.71 17.71 -2.09
CA TYR A 139 -4.34 16.51 -2.83
C TYR A 139 -4.37 15.26 -1.95
N PHE A 140 -3.74 15.27 -0.77
CA PHE A 140 -3.71 14.09 0.09
C PHE A 140 -5.11 13.64 0.54
N PHE A 141 -5.97 14.57 0.94
CA PHE A 141 -7.27 14.24 1.54
C PHE A 141 -8.42 14.09 0.54
N ASN A 142 -8.34 14.71 -0.64
CA ASN A 142 -9.48 14.82 -1.54
C ASN A 142 -9.23 14.29 -2.96
N GLU A 143 -8.00 14.02 -3.37
CA GLU A 143 -7.69 13.54 -4.74
C GLU A 143 -8.46 12.27 -5.13
N TYR A 144 -8.72 11.35 -4.19
CA TYR A 144 -9.45 10.12 -4.48
C TYR A 144 -10.91 10.35 -4.92
N LYS A 145 -11.46 11.54 -4.63
CA LYS A 145 -12.82 11.94 -5.01
C LYS A 145 -12.88 12.51 -6.42
N ASP A 146 -11.74 12.92 -6.98
CA ASP A 146 -11.66 13.45 -8.33
C ASP A 146 -12.08 12.35 -9.33
N PRO A 147 -13.14 12.57 -10.14
CA PRO A 147 -13.56 11.59 -11.13
C PRO A 147 -12.48 11.18 -12.14
N GLU A 148 -11.47 12.02 -12.39
CA GLU A 148 -10.34 11.73 -13.29
C GLU A 148 -9.31 10.79 -12.65
N HIS A 149 -9.26 10.75 -11.31
CA HIS A 149 -8.29 9.97 -10.52
C HIS A 149 -8.94 8.87 -9.68
N ASN A 150 -10.27 8.85 -9.60
CA ASN A 150 -11.06 7.82 -8.97
C ASN A 150 -11.06 6.54 -9.83
N VAL A 151 -10.60 5.45 -9.24
CA VAL A 151 -10.42 4.17 -9.91
C VAL A 151 -11.32 3.12 -9.31
N GLN A 152 -11.98 2.34 -10.16
CA GLN A 152 -12.84 1.24 -9.72
C GLN A 152 -12.05 0.10 -9.05
N ASN A 153 -10.79 -0.09 -9.44
CA ASN A 153 -9.86 -1.05 -8.87
C ASN A 153 -8.41 -0.64 -9.17
N LEU A 154 -7.46 -1.28 -8.49
CA LEU A 154 -6.02 -1.02 -8.60
C LEU A 154 -5.29 -2.13 -9.38
N VAL A 155 -5.97 -2.91 -10.23
CA VAL A 155 -5.34 -3.97 -11.03
C VAL A 155 -4.17 -3.41 -11.83
N ASP A 156 -4.34 -2.21 -12.39
CA ASP A 156 -3.34 -1.57 -13.22
C ASP A 156 -2.27 -0.83 -12.41
N LYS A 157 -2.30 -0.84 -11.08
CA LYS A 157 -1.23 -0.22 -10.27
C LYS A 157 0.14 -0.92 -10.43
N HIS A 158 0.16 -2.15 -10.96
CA HIS A 158 1.38 -2.83 -11.43
C HIS A 158 1.67 -2.65 -12.94
N LEU A 159 0.82 -1.91 -13.67
CA LEU A 159 0.87 -1.70 -15.13
C LEU A 159 0.73 -0.23 -15.56
N ILE A 160 0.50 0.74 -14.66
CA ILE A 160 0.46 2.19 -14.94
C ILE A 160 1.91 2.72 -15.02
N GLU A 161 2.62 2.20 -16.01
CA GLU A 161 3.67 2.89 -16.75
C GLU A 161 3.33 2.71 -18.23
N SER A 162 2.40 3.52 -18.74
CA SER A 162 2.45 3.99 -20.13
C SER A 162 1.33 5.00 -20.39
N ASP A 163 1.66 6.28 -20.32
CA ASP A 163 1.85 7.24 -21.42
C ASP A 163 0.96 7.14 -22.68
N LYS A 164 0.01 6.22 -22.78
CA LYS A 164 -0.88 6.10 -23.96
C LYS A 164 -2.35 5.91 -23.63
N ASN A 165 -2.73 5.35 -22.46
CA ASN A 165 -4.14 5.06 -22.14
C ASN A 165 -4.65 5.53 -20.75
N GLY A 166 -3.97 6.51 -20.13
CA GLY A 166 -4.65 7.57 -19.37
C GLY A 166 -5.50 7.20 -18.15
N ILE A 167 -4.88 6.72 -17.07
CA ILE A 167 -5.34 7.03 -15.70
C ILE A 167 -4.10 7.33 -14.86
N ARG A 168 -3.98 8.56 -14.34
CA ARG A 168 -2.97 8.93 -13.35
C ARG A 168 -3.61 8.78 -11.98
N ALA A 169 -3.21 7.78 -11.19
CA ALA A 169 -3.66 7.68 -9.80
C ALA A 169 -2.44 7.74 -8.82
N PRO A 170 -1.67 8.84 -8.85
CA PRO A 170 -0.41 8.97 -8.09
C PRO A 170 -0.61 8.83 -6.57
N LEU A 171 -1.82 9.08 -6.06
CA LEU A 171 -2.18 8.85 -4.66
C LEU A 171 -1.87 7.41 -4.21
N TYR A 172 -2.11 6.42 -5.07
CA TYR A 172 -1.79 5.03 -4.76
C TYR A 172 -0.30 4.69 -4.94
N LYS A 173 0.60 5.65 -5.17
CA LYS A 173 2.05 5.41 -5.06
C LYS A 173 2.59 5.74 -3.66
N ILE A 174 1.76 6.35 -2.82
CA ILE A 174 2.11 6.78 -1.46
C ILE A 174 1.98 5.59 -0.50
N GLU A 175 3.03 5.30 0.25
CA GLU A 175 3.08 4.10 1.10
C GLU A 175 2.17 4.25 2.31
N GLU A 176 2.10 5.46 2.86
CA GLU A 176 1.26 5.88 3.97
C GLU A 176 -0.23 5.72 3.66
N ILE A 177 -0.61 5.59 2.38
CA ILE A 177 -1.99 5.32 1.95
C ILE A 177 -2.17 3.84 1.64
N THR A 178 -1.21 3.25 0.95
CA THR A 178 -1.44 1.97 0.26
C THR A 178 -1.33 0.76 1.16
N ILE A 179 -0.46 0.82 2.17
CA ILE A 179 -0.37 -0.20 3.22
C ILE A 179 -1.67 -0.23 4.04
N PRO A 180 -2.10 0.88 4.69
CA PRO A 180 -3.33 0.86 5.48
C PRO A 180 -4.59 0.60 4.65
N LEU A 181 -4.62 1.00 3.37
CA LEU A 181 -5.73 0.67 2.47
C LEU A 181 -5.86 -0.85 2.26
N TYR A 182 -4.74 -1.54 2.00
CA TYR A 182 -4.73 -2.99 1.89
C TYR A 182 -5.21 -3.66 3.17
N GLU A 183 -4.71 -3.20 4.33
CA GLU A 183 -5.08 -3.74 5.64
C GLU A 183 -6.57 -3.55 5.93
N TRP A 184 -7.11 -2.37 5.63
CA TRP A 184 -8.52 -2.07 5.81
C TRP A 184 -9.39 -3.01 4.98
N TRP A 185 -9.08 -3.19 3.69
CA TRP A 185 -9.85 -4.09 2.82
C TRP A 185 -9.72 -5.56 3.21
N TYR A 186 -8.52 -5.99 3.58
CA TYR A 186 -8.27 -7.34 4.08
C TYR A 186 -9.15 -7.62 5.30
N ASN A 187 -9.12 -6.71 6.28
CA ASN A 187 -9.93 -6.81 7.49
C ASN A 187 -11.43 -6.79 7.18
N HIS A 188 -11.87 -5.84 6.36
CA HIS A 188 -13.27 -5.68 5.97
C HIS A 188 -13.84 -6.94 5.33
N ILE A 189 -13.11 -7.54 4.38
CA ILE A 189 -13.54 -8.76 3.70
C ILE A 189 -13.62 -9.93 4.69
N LEU A 190 -12.59 -10.13 5.50
CA LEU A 190 -12.56 -11.25 6.45
C LEU A 190 -13.62 -11.10 7.55
N LYS A 191 -13.86 -9.87 8.01
CA LYS A 191 -14.93 -9.55 8.96
C LYS A 191 -16.31 -9.82 8.37
N ASP A 192 -16.55 -9.44 7.12
CA ASP A 192 -17.80 -9.77 6.43
C ASP A 192 -18.03 -11.29 6.37
N PHE A 193 -17.00 -12.09 6.08
CA PHE A 193 -17.09 -13.55 6.15
C PHE A 193 -17.37 -14.04 7.57
N TYR A 194 -16.58 -13.59 8.55
CA TYR A 194 -16.70 -13.96 9.96
C TYR A 194 -18.09 -13.68 10.53
N ASP A 195 -18.59 -12.47 10.32
CA ASP A 195 -19.91 -12.05 10.78
C ASP A 195 -20.99 -12.90 10.13
N THR A 196 -20.85 -13.20 8.83
CA THR A 196 -21.81 -14.06 8.13
C THR A 196 -21.84 -15.48 8.69
N PHE A 197 -20.70 -16.08 9.03
CA PHE A 197 -20.66 -17.38 9.70
C PHE A 197 -21.34 -17.36 11.08
N ASN A 198 -21.23 -16.25 11.80
CA ASN A 198 -21.85 -16.08 13.12
C ASN A 198 -23.35 -15.80 13.08
N THR A 199 -23.96 -15.59 11.90
CA THR A 199 -25.43 -15.41 11.79
C THR A 199 -26.23 -16.72 11.94
N GLY A 200 -25.59 -17.84 12.27
CA GLY A 200 -26.27 -19.12 12.53
C GLY A 200 -26.78 -19.82 11.28
N ILE A 201 -26.25 -19.47 10.10
CA ILE A 201 -26.60 -20.12 8.84
C ILE A 201 -26.11 -21.58 8.82
N VAL A 202 -26.76 -22.40 8.01
CA VAL A 202 -26.26 -23.75 7.71
C VAL A 202 -25.09 -23.64 6.75
N VAL A 203 -23.93 -24.16 7.15
CA VAL A 203 -22.68 -24.20 6.38
C VAL A 203 -22.23 -25.63 6.13
N THR A 204 -21.47 -25.85 5.05
CA THR A 204 -20.90 -27.18 4.76
C THR A 204 -19.68 -27.49 5.63
N SER A 205 -19.22 -28.75 5.62
CA SER A 205 -17.97 -29.16 6.29
C SER A 205 -16.74 -28.41 5.79
N GLU A 206 -16.69 -28.13 4.49
CA GLU A 206 -15.61 -27.37 3.86
C GLU A 206 -15.65 -25.90 4.29
N GLU A 207 -16.84 -25.30 4.36
CA GLU A 207 -17.02 -23.94 4.85
C GLU A 207 -16.68 -23.80 6.33
N MET A 208 -16.99 -24.82 7.16
CA MET A 208 -16.56 -24.87 8.56
C MET A 208 -15.05 -24.94 8.72
N THR A 209 -14.33 -25.53 7.76
CA THR A 209 -12.87 -25.54 7.78
C THR A 209 -12.31 -24.13 7.60
N ILE A 210 -12.87 -23.37 6.66
CA ILE A 210 -12.50 -21.97 6.44
C ILE A 210 -12.90 -21.11 7.65
N PHE A 211 -14.10 -21.31 8.19
CA PHE A 211 -14.53 -20.60 9.38
C PHE A 211 -13.63 -20.86 10.59
N GLY A 212 -13.26 -22.11 10.84
CA GLY A 212 -12.31 -22.46 11.91
C GLY A 212 -10.96 -21.78 11.74
N ALA A 213 -10.46 -21.68 10.51
CA ALA A 213 -9.24 -20.92 10.22
C ALA A 213 -9.42 -19.43 10.53
N LEU A 214 -10.53 -18.81 10.13
CA LEU A 214 -10.81 -17.41 10.45
C LEU A 214 -10.90 -17.16 11.96
N MET A 215 -11.56 -18.06 12.71
CA MET A 215 -11.62 -18.00 14.17
C MET A 215 -10.23 -18.05 14.82
N SER A 216 -9.25 -18.70 14.20
CA SER A 216 -7.87 -18.73 14.70
C SER A 216 -7.07 -17.47 14.36
N LEU A 217 -7.52 -16.70 13.36
CA LEU A 217 -6.84 -15.49 12.88
C LEU A 217 -7.40 -14.20 13.50
N VAL A 218 -8.56 -14.25 14.16
CA VAL A 218 -9.18 -13.07 14.75
C VAL A 218 -8.43 -12.66 16.02
N SER A 219 -7.97 -11.42 16.05
CA SER A 219 -7.34 -10.80 17.21
C SER A 219 -8.35 -10.52 18.32
N SER A 220 -7.87 -10.23 19.53
CA SER A 220 -8.71 -9.95 20.70
C SER A 220 -9.61 -8.72 20.53
N ASP A 221 -9.23 -7.78 19.66
CA ASP A 221 -10.01 -6.59 19.30
C ASP A 221 -11.00 -6.84 18.13
N GLY A 222 -11.08 -8.07 17.63
CA GLY A 222 -11.97 -8.45 16.54
C GLY A 222 -11.48 -8.06 15.15
N THR A 223 -10.18 -7.77 15.01
CA THR A 223 -9.51 -7.50 13.73
C THR A 223 -8.77 -8.73 13.19
N PHE A 224 -8.60 -8.80 11.87
CA PHE A 224 -7.70 -9.73 11.20
C PHE A 224 -6.49 -8.94 10.74
N THR A 225 -5.30 -9.24 11.27
CA THR A 225 -4.07 -8.62 10.78
C THR A 225 -3.47 -9.53 9.71
N PRO A 226 -3.12 -9.01 8.51
CA PRO A 226 -2.41 -9.80 7.50
C PRO A 226 -0.99 -10.16 7.96
N TYR A 227 -0.51 -9.45 8.99
CA TYR A 227 0.73 -9.71 9.71
C TYR A 227 0.38 -10.37 11.05
N SER A 228 0.73 -11.63 11.21
CA SER A 228 0.68 -12.28 12.52
C SER A 228 1.67 -11.60 13.46
N SER A 229 1.21 -11.09 14.61
CA SER A 229 2.11 -10.70 15.70
C SER A 229 2.88 -11.90 16.28
N GLU A 230 2.50 -13.13 15.93
CA GLU A 230 3.24 -14.35 16.26
C GLU A 230 4.42 -14.61 15.29
N ASP A 231 4.43 -13.98 14.10
CA ASP A 231 5.55 -14.06 13.14
C ASP A 231 6.52 -12.86 13.26
N ILE A 232 6.26 -11.93 14.17
CA ILE A 232 7.18 -10.87 14.56
C ILE A 232 7.47 -11.03 16.05
N THR A 233 8.66 -11.54 16.41
CA THR A 233 9.11 -11.47 17.80
C THR A 233 9.52 -10.03 18.12
N ASN A 234 8.57 -9.23 18.60
CA ASN A 234 8.89 -8.01 19.32
C ASN A 234 9.57 -8.43 20.64
N ILE A 235 10.90 -8.28 20.74
CA ILE A 235 11.59 -8.49 22.01
C ILE A 235 11.27 -7.28 22.91
N PRO A 236 10.39 -7.41 23.93
CA PRO A 236 10.03 -6.28 24.77
C PRO A 236 11.26 -5.85 25.57
N LYS A 237 11.38 -4.54 25.82
CA LYS A 237 12.47 -3.96 26.62
C LYS A 237 12.61 -4.62 28.00
N SER A 238 11.51 -5.15 28.55
CA SER A 238 11.46 -5.92 29.80
C SER A 238 12.10 -7.31 29.72
N LEU A 239 12.06 -8.00 28.57
CA LEU A 239 12.75 -9.28 28.38
C LEU A 239 14.27 -9.12 28.21
N LEU A 240 14.71 -7.93 27.78
CA LEU A 240 16.14 -7.61 27.67
C LEU A 240 16.77 -7.32 29.04
N ASN A 241 15.98 -6.92 30.04
CA ASN A 241 16.40 -6.80 31.45
C ASN A 241 17.77 -6.10 31.62
N GLU A 242 17.99 -4.97 30.93
CA GLU A 242 19.24 -4.20 30.85
C GLU A 242 20.47 -4.94 30.28
N LYS A 243 20.27 -6.13 29.69
CA LYS A 243 21.33 -6.88 29.03
C LYS A 243 21.53 -6.39 27.60
N THR A 244 22.80 -6.22 27.24
CA THR A 244 23.20 -5.99 25.85
C THR A 244 22.90 -7.22 25.01
N VAL A 245 22.12 -7.04 23.95
CA VAL A 245 21.95 -8.06 22.91
C VAL A 245 23.08 -7.90 21.91
N ILE A 246 23.78 -8.99 21.63
CA ILE A 246 24.80 -9.03 20.59
C ILE A 246 24.22 -9.79 19.41
N PHE A 247 24.02 -9.08 18.30
CA PHE A 247 23.65 -9.69 17.02
C PHE A 247 24.93 -9.97 16.22
N ASP A 248 25.17 -11.25 15.92
CA ASP A 248 26.21 -11.61 14.95
C ASP A 248 25.62 -11.56 13.54
N ILE A 249 26.01 -10.52 12.81
CA ILE A 249 25.60 -10.29 11.43
C ILE A 249 26.23 -11.28 10.43
N SER A 250 27.04 -12.24 10.90
CA SER A 250 27.58 -13.32 10.09
C SER A 250 26.51 -14.24 9.50
N TYR A 251 25.34 -14.31 10.14
CA TYR A 251 24.23 -15.19 9.77
C TYR A 251 23.20 -14.53 8.85
N ILE A 252 23.54 -13.42 8.19
CA ILE A 252 22.63 -12.69 7.30
C ILE A 252 22.07 -13.52 6.13
N LYS A 253 22.77 -14.61 5.76
CA LYS A 253 22.35 -15.57 4.73
C LYS A 253 21.68 -16.83 5.31
N ASP A 254 21.48 -16.91 6.62
CA ASP A 254 20.75 -18.04 7.19
C ASP A 254 19.31 -18.04 6.63
N LYS A 255 18.90 -19.17 6.06
CA LYS A 255 17.58 -19.34 5.44
C LYS A 255 16.41 -19.09 6.39
N ASN A 256 16.65 -19.17 7.70
CA ASN A 256 15.63 -18.95 8.73
C ASN A 256 15.63 -17.51 9.25
N LEU A 257 16.50 -16.65 8.74
CA LEU A 257 16.63 -15.26 9.15
C LEU A 257 16.14 -14.36 8.01
N LYS A 258 15.11 -13.55 8.31
CA LYS A 258 14.63 -12.51 7.41
C LYS A 258 15.00 -11.16 7.99
N LEU A 259 15.85 -10.43 7.30
CA LEU A 259 16.12 -9.05 7.63
C LEU A 259 15.16 -8.13 6.90
N THR A 260 14.75 -7.09 7.59
CA THR A 260 13.98 -6.01 7.01
C THR A 260 14.74 -4.70 7.15
N LEU A 261 14.55 -3.80 6.19
CA LEU A 261 14.93 -2.40 6.27
C LEU A 261 13.65 -1.59 6.06
N ASP A 262 13.35 -0.71 7.01
CA ASP A 262 12.12 0.09 7.01
C ASP A 262 10.84 -0.74 6.84
N GLY A 263 10.79 -1.88 7.56
CA GLY A 263 9.64 -2.80 7.55
C GLY A 263 9.55 -3.71 6.32
N ARG A 264 10.44 -3.58 5.34
CA ARG A 264 10.44 -4.37 4.10
C ARG A 264 11.51 -5.45 4.10
N PRO A 265 11.20 -6.70 3.75
CA PRO A 265 12.22 -7.74 3.61
C PRO A 265 13.28 -7.32 2.59
N LEU A 266 14.55 -7.50 2.95
CA LEU A 266 15.65 -7.27 2.03
C LEU A 266 15.57 -8.24 0.85
N SER A 267 15.83 -7.71 -0.34
CA SER A 267 16.02 -8.51 -1.55
C SER A 267 17.33 -9.31 -1.48
N ASN A 268 17.44 -10.35 -2.32
CA ASN A 268 18.68 -11.14 -2.41
C ASN A 268 19.88 -10.27 -2.78
N SER A 269 19.70 -9.28 -3.66
CA SER A 269 20.76 -8.33 -4.04
C SER A 269 21.20 -7.45 -2.86
N GLU A 270 20.27 -6.99 -2.02
CA GLU A 270 20.60 -6.20 -0.83
C GLU A 270 21.29 -7.04 0.24
N ILE A 271 20.84 -8.29 0.43
CA ILE A 271 21.51 -9.28 1.28
C ILE A 271 22.94 -9.55 0.79
N ASP A 272 23.15 -9.68 -0.52
CA ASP A 272 24.48 -9.87 -1.11
C ASP A 272 25.36 -8.62 -0.94
N MET A 273 24.82 -7.42 -1.09
CA MET A 273 25.56 -6.16 -0.81
C MET A 273 25.98 -6.05 0.65
N MET A 274 25.10 -6.44 1.58
CA MET A 274 25.44 -6.49 3.00
C MET A 274 26.51 -7.55 3.27
N ASP A 275 26.44 -8.73 2.66
CA ASP A 275 27.45 -9.78 2.81
C ASP A 275 28.83 -9.35 2.30
N VAL A 276 28.90 -8.62 1.19
CA VAL A 276 30.13 -7.99 0.69
C VAL A 276 30.69 -7.01 1.71
N SER A 277 29.83 -6.16 2.28
CA SER A 277 30.23 -5.17 3.29
C SER A 277 30.74 -5.84 4.57
N VAL A 278 30.06 -6.88 5.05
CA VAL A 278 30.48 -7.68 6.21
C VAL A 278 31.83 -8.36 5.95
N SER A 279 32.02 -8.93 4.76
CA SER A 279 33.27 -9.57 4.36
C SER A 279 34.43 -8.58 4.30
N ALA A 280 34.22 -7.37 3.78
CA ALA A 280 35.22 -6.30 3.78
C ALA A 280 35.61 -5.87 5.21
N ILE A 281 34.64 -5.78 6.12
CA ILE A 281 34.88 -5.47 7.55
C ILE A 281 35.72 -6.58 8.21
N ARG A 282 35.40 -7.86 7.95
CA ARG A 282 36.19 -9.01 8.47
C ARG A 282 37.63 -8.95 8.00
N TYR A 283 37.83 -8.79 6.70
CA TYR A 283 39.15 -8.68 6.10
C TYR A 283 39.99 -7.56 6.74
N LYS A 284 39.37 -6.41 7.04
CA LYS A 284 40.04 -5.30 7.73
C LYS A 284 40.38 -5.60 9.19
N ARG A 285 39.60 -6.43 9.88
CA ARG A 285 39.86 -6.86 11.26
C ARG A 285 40.98 -7.89 11.35
N GLU A 286 41.07 -8.80 10.39
CA GLU A 286 42.13 -9.83 10.33
C GLU A 286 43.53 -9.26 10.01
N ARG A 287 43.59 -8.01 9.53
CA ARG A 287 44.83 -7.27 9.22
C ARG A 287 45.28 -6.31 10.31
N LYS A 288 44.59 -6.27 11.45
CA LYS A 288 45.04 -5.57 12.68
C LYS A 288 45.61 -6.57 13.66
#